data_AF-A0A3L8Q7G3-F1
#
_entry.id   AF-A0A3L8Q7G3-F1
#
_cell.length_a   1.000
_cell.length_b   1.000
_cell.length_c   1.000
_cell.angle_alpha   90.00
_cell.angle_beta   90.00
_cell.angle_gamma   90.00
#
_symmetry.space_group_name_H-M   'P 1'
#
loop_
_entity.id
_entity.type
_entity.pdbx_description
1 polymer ?
#
loop_
_entity_poly.entity_id
_entity_poly.type
_entity_poly.pdbx_seq_one_letter_code
_entity_poly.pdbx_strand_id
1 'polypeptide(L)'
;YCPVPWCEEAPETLERSAPVLPRSGLVAHRGISSLYKVILQPRIEKFKGRYLHSRDYKDAQAFTDKRVVVIGIGNSGSDLAVEISQTAQQVFLSTRRGAWIFNRVGDQGYPIDTILTTRLKTFMQGLLSSSVACDYMEKKLNARFDHSRYGLKPKHRVLHQHPTVNDDLPNRIISGRVQVKPNIQEFTETSAIFEDGTREDVDAVVFATGYSFSFPFLDGCMKVVENQLPLYKFMFPPDLEKPTLAFIGLIQPLGAIMPISELQCRWATRVFKGLNKLPLQHDMEADIEQKKEVMAKR
;
A
#
# COMPACT_ATOMS: atom_id res chain seq x y z
N TYR A 1 19.17 -19.26 -30.08
CA TYR A 1 17.69 -19.18 -30.18
C TYR A 1 17.08 -20.41 -29.53
N CYS A 2 16.64 -20.27 -28.28
CA CYS A 2 15.82 -21.25 -27.58
C CYS A 2 14.91 -20.42 -26.66
N PRO A 3 13.60 -20.28 -26.96
CA PRO A 3 12.72 -19.44 -26.17
C PRO A 3 12.22 -20.22 -24.95
N VAL A 4 12.42 -19.64 -23.77
CA VAL A 4 11.87 -20.12 -22.50
C VAL A 4 10.42 -19.61 -22.40
N PRO A 5 9.41 -20.47 -22.19
CA PRO A 5 8.04 -20.00 -22.04
C PRO A 5 7.85 -19.33 -20.68
N TRP A 6 7.07 -18.26 -20.72
CA TRP A 6 6.68 -17.40 -19.62
C TRP A 6 5.78 -18.13 -18.61
N CYS A 7 5.85 -17.70 -17.35
CA CYS A 7 4.97 -18.12 -16.26
C CYS A 7 3.49 -18.10 -16.67
N GLU A 8 2.85 -19.27 -16.71
CA GLU A 8 1.40 -19.41 -16.73
C GLU A 8 0.87 -19.38 -15.29
N GLU A 9 -0.09 -18.49 -15.02
CA GLU A 9 -0.98 -18.57 -13.87
C GLU A 9 -1.80 -19.86 -14.01
N ALA A 10 -1.70 -20.76 -13.02
CA ALA A 10 -2.47 -22.00 -13.01
C ALA A 10 -3.98 -21.71 -12.84
N PRO A 11 -4.87 -22.30 -13.66
CA PRO A 11 -6.31 -22.16 -13.49
C PRO A 11 -6.80 -22.84 -12.20
N GLU A 12 -7.81 -22.24 -11.58
CA GLU A 12 -8.39 -22.55 -10.26
C GLU A 12 -9.16 -23.89 -10.16
N THR A 13 -8.88 -24.87 -11.03
CA THR A 13 -9.57 -26.18 -11.04
C THR A 13 -8.65 -27.40 -11.18
N LEU A 14 -7.34 -27.26 -10.96
CA LEU A 14 -6.38 -28.38 -10.91
C LEU A 14 -5.98 -28.69 -9.46
N GLU A 15 -6.92 -29.15 -8.65
CA GLU A 15 -6.59 -29.85 -7.41
C GLU A 15 -6.36 -31.35 -7.67
N ARG A 16 -5.22 -31.83 -7.13
CA ARG A 16 -4.77 -33.23 -6.95
C ARG A 16 -4.02 -33.90 -8.12
N SER A 17 -2.76 -33.50 -8.31
CA SER A 17 -1.64 -34.45 -8.47
C SER A 17 -0.26 -33.76 -8.59
N ALA A 18 0.00 -32.72 -7.80
CA ALA A 18 1.38 -32.27 -7.63
C ALA A 18 2.15 -33.29 -6.76
N PRO A 19 3.38 -33.70 -7.12
CA PRO A 19 4.16 -34.63 -6.29
C PRO A 19 4.47 -34.00 -4.93
N VAL A 20 4.12 -34.72 -3.85
CA VAL A 20 4.48 -34.34 -2.48
C VAL A 20 5.98 -34.62 -2.29
N LEU A 21 6.80 -33.59 -2.49
CA LEU A 21 8.23 -33.65 -2.24
C LEU A 21 8.53 -33.21 -0.80
N PRO A 22 9.18 -34.04 0.02
CA PRO A 22 9.62 -33.62 1.35
C PRO A 22 10.65 -32.49 1.21
N ARG A 23 10.48 -31.41 1.97
CA ARG A 23 11.39 -30.25 1.98
C ARG A 23 11.90 -29.98 3.39
N SER A 24 13.19 -29.69 3.52
CA SER A 24 13.83 -29.34 4.79
C SER A 24 13.55 -27.89 5.23
N GLY A 25 12.99 -27.07 4.33
CA GLY A 25 12.56 -25.70 4.61
C GLY A 25 11.67 -25.13 3.50
N LEU A 26 10.78 -24.21 3.88
CA LEU A 26 9.83 -23.53 3.01
C LEU A 26 10.02 -22.02 3.11
N VAL A 27 10.19 -21.37 1.95
CA VAL A 27 10.13 -19.91 1.85
C VAL A 27 8.77 -19.56 1.27
N ALA A 28 7.96 -18.85 2.05
CA ALA A 28 6.71 -18.28 1.58
C ALA A 28 6.98 -16.87 1.05
N HIS A 29 6.79 -16.68 -0.25
CA HIS A 29 6.81 -15.37 -0.88
C HIS A 29 5.53 -15.19 -1.68
N ARG A 30 4.67 -14.28 -1.23
CA ARG A 30 3.51 -13.79 -1.97
C ARG A 30 3.50 -12.27 -1.82
N GLY A 31 3.37 -11.55 -2.93
CA GLY A 31 3.28 -10.09 -2.87
C GLY A 31 2.08 -9.66 -2.04
N ILE A 32 2.25 -8.62 -1.21
CA ILE A 32 1.20 -8.07 -0.33
C ILE A 32 0.00 -7.52 -1.14
N SER A 33 0.18 -7.34 -2.45
CA SER A 33 -0.83 -6.84 -3.39
C SER A 33 -1.59 -7.96 -4.13
N SER A 34 -1.76 -9.13 -3.51
CA SER A 34 -2.30 -10.31 -4.20
C SER A 34 -3.83 -10.37 -4.28
N LEU A 35 -4.56 -10.01 -3.21
CA LEU A 35 -6.01 -10.03 -3.17
C LEU A 35 -6.54 -8.59 -3.09
N TYR A 36 -7.49 -8.22 -3.94
CA TYR A 36 -8.01 -6.85 -3.92
C TYR A 36 -9.00 -6.69 -2.77
N LYS A 37 -8.95 -5.54 -2.10
CA LYS A 37 -9.88 -5.21 -1.02
C LYS A 37 -10.96 -4.30 -1.59
N VAL A 38 -12.09 -4.87 -2.03
CA VAL A 38 -13.27 -4.08 -2.36
C VAL A 38 -13.95 -3.67 -1.08
N ILE A 39 -13.87 -2.39 -0.74
CA ILE A 39 -14.73 -1.81 0.27
C ILE A 39 -15.96 -1.32 -0.49
N LEU A 40 -17.03 -2.12 -0.45
CA LEU A 40 -18.30 -1.76 -1.09
C LEU A 40 -18.81 -0.46 -0.48
N GLN A 41 -19.05 0.52 -1.35
CA GLN A 41 -19.61 1.81 -0.95
C GLN A 41 -21.13 1.68 -0.83
N PRO A 42 -21.78 2.50 0.02
CA PRO A 42 -23.24 2.47 0.15
C PRO A 42 -23.93 2.69 -1.20
N ARG A 43 -24.87 1.81 -1.54
CA ARG A 43 -25.71 1.87 -2.75
C ARG A 43 -24.97 1.77 -4.09
N ILE A 44 -23.72 1.29 -4.09
CA ILE A 44 -22.96 1.09 -5.34
C ILE A 44 -23.67 0.13 -6.30
N GLU A 45 -24.46 -0.82 -5.79
CA GLU A 45 -25.24 -1.77 -6.58
C GLU A 45 -26.33 -1.11 -7.46
N LYS A 46 -26.71 0.14 -7.14
CA LYS A 46 -27.65 0.92 -7.96
C LYS A 46 -26.98 1.67 -9.11
N PHE A 47 -25.66 1.89 -9.02
CA PHE A 47 -24.92 2.67 -10.00
C PHE A 47 -24.88 1.93 -11.34
N LYS A 48 -25.38 2.58 -12.39
CA LYS A 48 -25.48 2.01 -13.74
C LYS A 48 -24.21 2.22 -14.58
N GLY A 49 -23.30 3.07 -14.11
CA GLY A 49 -22.01 3.32 -14.76
C GLY A 49 -20.99 2.21 -14.52
N ARG A 50 -19.82 2.31 -15.15
CA ARG A 50 -18.75 1.33 -15.02
C ARG A 50 -18.05 1.48 -13.69
N TYR A 51 -17.78 0.40 -12.96
CA TYR A 51 -16.88 0.46 -11.82
C TYR A 51 -15.90 -0.70 -11.79
N LEU A 52 -14.70 -0.46 -11.26
CA LEU A 52 -13.62 -1.45 -11.22
C LEU A 52 -12.66 -1.17 -10.06
N HIS A 53 -11.88 -2.18 -9.67
CA HIS A 53 -10.76 -1.99 -8.76
C HIS A 53 -9.52 -1.49 -9.51
N SER A 54 -8.60 -0.82 -8.82
CA SER A 54 -7.31 -0.38 -9.39
C SER A 54 -6.47 -1.52 -9.99
N ARG A 55 -6.73 -2.77 -9.58
CA ARG A 55 -6.12 -3.99 -10.14
C ARG A 55 -6.48 -4.20 -11.61
N ASP A 56 -7.70 -3.87 -11.97
CA ASP A 56 -8.27 -4.13 -13.30
C ASP A 56 -8.07 -2.95 -14.25
N TYR A 57 -7.54 -1.83 -13.74
CA TYR A 57 -7.12 -0.70 -14.56
C TYR A 57 -5.91 -1.09 -15.42
N LYS A 58 -5.92 -0.66 -16.69
CA LYS A 58 -4.84 -0.91 -17.65
C LYS A 58 -4.39 0.35 -18.37
N ASP A 59 -5.34 1.20 -18.77
CA ASP A 59 -5.08 2.44 -19.49
C ASP A 59 -6.20 3.48 -19.25
N ALA A 60 -5.87 4.74 -19.56
CA ALA A 60 -6.78 5.87 -19.44
C ALA A 60 -7.77 6.02 -20.61
N GLN A 61 -7.59 5.28 -21.71
CA GLN A 61 -8.36 5.50 -22.94
C GLN A 61 -9.84 5.21 -22.73
N ALA A 62 -10.15 4.18 -21.94
CA ALA A 62 -11.52 3.82 -21.56
C ALA A 62 -12.28 4.91 -20.77
N PHE A 63 -11.58 5.94 -20.30
CA PHE A 63 -12.13 7.05 -19.51
C PHE A 63 -12.14 8.39 -20.26
N THR A 64 -11.80 8.39 -21.55
CA THR A 64 -11.79 9.59 -22.39
C THR A 64 -13.17 10.25 -22.41
N ASP A 65 -13.21 11.56 -22.18
CA ASP A 65 -14.43 12.37 -22.11
C ASP A 65 -15.45 11.90 -21.06
N LYS A 66 -15.02 11.12 -20.06
CA LYS A 66 -15.86 10.65 -18.96
C LYS A 66 -15.66 11.46 -17.69
N ARG A 67 -16.67 11.43 -16.82
CA ARG A 67 -16.60 11.93 -15.44
C ARG A 67 -16.31 10.75 -14.53
N VAL A 68 -15.16 10.77 -13.87
CA VAL A 68 -14.61 9.61 -13.15
C VAL A 68 -14.39 9.92 -11.69
N VAL A 69 -14.83 9.03 -10.80
CA VAL A 69 -14.49 9.09 -9.37
C VAL A 69 -13.40 8.06 -9.06
N VAL A 70 -12.28 8.51 -8.49
CA VAL A 70 -11.24 7.64 -7.94
C VAL A 70 -11.35 7.65 -6.41
N ILE A 71 -11.55 6.48 -5.81
CA ILE A 71 -11.76 6.34 -4.37
C ILE A 71 -10.49 5.84 -3.70
N GLY A 72 -9.92 6.68 -2.83
CA GLY A 72 -8.69 6.40 -2.09
C GLY A 72 -7.50 7.20 -2.61
N ILE A 73 -6.66 7.68 -1.69
CA ILE A 73 -5.50 8.53 -1.97
C ILE A 73 -4.16 7.87 -1.57
N GLY A 74 -4.09 6.55 -1.71
CA GLY A 74 -2.79 5.87 -1.73
C GLY A 74 -2.05 6.13 -3.06
N ASN A 75 -0.85 5.59 -3.21
CA ASN A 75 -0.04 5.75 -4.44
C ASN A 75 -0.83 5.40 -5.72
N SER A 76 -1.52 4.26 -5.76
CA SER A 76 -2.36 3.89 -6.91
C SER A 76 -3.48 4.90 -7.15
N GLY A 77 -4.14 5.40 -6.11
CA GLY A 77 -5.24 6.36 -6.26
C GLY A 77 -4.78 7.70 -6.82
N SER A 78 -3.64 8.21 -6.34
CA SER A 78 -3.04 9.43 -6.88
C SER A 78 -2.57 9.27 -8.33
N ASP A 79 -1.93 8.14 -8.65
CA ASP A 79 -1.41 7.88 -10.00
C ASP A 79 -2.56 7.74 -11.00
N LEU A 80 -3.60 6.98 -10.66
CA LEU A 80 -4.80 6.83 -11.46
C LEU A 80 -5.53 8.16 -11.65
N ALA A 81 -5.67 8.96 -10.59
CA ALA A 81 -6.32 10.26 -10.71
C ALA A 81 -5.56 11.19 -11.67
N VAL A 82 -4.23 11.21 -11.60
CA VAL A 82 -3.39 12.01 -12.50
C VAL A 82 -3.48 11.49 -13.94
N GLU A 83 -3.33 10.19 -14.15
CA GLU A 83 -3.31 9.59 -15.49
C GLU A 83 -4.68 9.75 -16.19
N ILE A 84 -5.77 9.40 -15.51
CA ILE A 84 -7.14 9.53 -16.05
C ILE A 84 -7.46 11.00 -16.34
N SER A 85 -6.96 11.96 -15.55
CA SER A 85 -7.23 13.39 -15.76
C SER A 85 -6.66 13.97 -17.06
N GLN A 86 -5.82 13.21 -17.77
CA GLN A 86 -5.27 13.60 -19.07
C GLN A 86 -6.33 13.53 -20.18
N THR A 87 -7.21 12.53 -20.14
CA THR A 87 -8.20 12.23 -21.19
C THR A 87 -9.64 12.39 -20.72
N ALA A 88 -9.91 12.25 -19.42
CA ALA A 88 -11.24 12.39 -18.85
C ALA A 88 -11.76 13.83 -18.90
N GLN A 89 -13.08 13.97 -18.97
CA GLN A 89 -13.75 15.27 -18.87
C GLN A 89 -13.53 15.88 -17.48
N GLN A 90 -13.65 15.07 -16.43
CA GLN A 90 -13.43 15.49 -15.06
C GLN A 90 -13.06 14.29 -14.19
N VAL A 91 -12.06 14.45 -13.31
CA VAL A 91 -11.73 13.48 -12.27
C VAL A 91 -12.07 14.03 -10.89
N PHE A 92 -12.72 13.20 -10.07
CA PHE A 92 -12.97 13.45 -8.66
C PHE A 92 -12.14 12.48 -7.82
N LEU A 93 -11.20 12.99 -7.03
CA LEU A 93 -10.39 12.19 -6.12
C LEU A 93 -11.03 12.20 -4.73
N SER A 94 -11.73 11.12 -4.38
CA SER A 94 -12.40 10.99 -3.10
C SER A 94 -11.44 10.43 -2.04
N THR A 95 -11.34 11.14 -0.91
CA THR A 95 -10.55 10.69 0.23
C THR A 95 -11.27 10.91 1.55
N ARG A 96 -11.19 9.91 2.43
CA ARG A 96 -11.77 9.96 3.78
C ARG A 96 -10.91 10.68 4.81
N ARG A 97 -9.59 10.66 4.63
CA ARG A 97 -8.65 11.18 5.63
C ARG A 97 -7.70 12.24 5.10
N GLY A 98 -7.63 12.46 3.79
CA GLY A 98 -6.50 13.17 3.17
C GLY A 98 -5.23 12.32 3.17
N ALA A 99 -4.13 12.89 2.70
CA ALA A 99 -2.79 12.31 2.77
C ALA A 99 -1.73 13.40 2.59
N TRP A 100 -0.57 13.18 3.22
CA TRP A 100 0.63 13.96 2.94
C TRP A 100 1.26 13.48 1.62
N ILE A 101 1.41 14.38 0.65
CA ILE A 101 1.92 14.05 -0.69
C ILE A 101 3.40 14.44 -0.78
N PHE A 102 4.22 13.44 -1.03
CA PHE A 102 5.65 13.56 -1.27
C PHE A 102 5.96 13.68 -2.77
N ASN A 103 7.15 14.17 -3.09
CA ASN A 103 7.75 14.21 -4.42
C ASN A 103 8.89 13.21 -4.53
N ARG A 104 9.11 12.68 -5.72
CA ARG A 104 10.33 11.95 -6.09
C ARG A 104 11.51 12.91 -6.26
N VAL A 105 11.28 14.05 -6.91
CA VAL A 105 12.32 15.06 -7.19
C VAL A 105 12.53 15.93 -5.94
N GLY A 106 13.55 15.62 -5.15
CA GLY A 106 13.90 16.32 -3.91
C GLY A 106 14.73 17.59 -4.12
N ASP A 107 15.38 18.03 -3.04
CA ASP A 107 16.19 19.26 -3.04
C ASP A 107 17.28 19.20 -4.12
N GLN A 108 17.43 20.29 -4.88
CA GLN A 108 18.38 20.39 -6.00
C GLN A 108 18.17 19.34 -7.11
N GLY A 109 17.00 18.68 -7.17
CA GLY A 109 16.69 17.68 -8.18
C GLY A 109 17.14 16.26 -7.84
N TYR A 110 17.78 16.03 -6.69
CA TYR A 110 18.16 14.68 -6.28
C TYR A 110 16.95 13.82 -5.89
N PRO A 111 16.99 12.50 -6.11
CA PRO A 111 15.94 11.59 -5.63
C PRO A 111 15.71 11.73 -4.12
N ILE A 112 14.45 11.87 -3.71
CA ILE A 112 14.08 12.18 -2.33
C ILE A 112 14.56 11.13 -1.32
N ASP A 113 14.61 9.87 -1.72
CA ASP A 113 15.01 8.74 -0.90
C ASP A 113 16.50 8.79 -0.55
N THR A 114 17.36 9.18 -1.48
CA THR A 114 18.79 9.39 -1.23
C THR A 114 19.03 10.53 -0.23
N ILE A 115 18.16 11.55 -0.25
CA ILE A 115 18.20 12.66 0.71
C ILE A 115 17.67 12.20 2.07
N LEU A 116 16.53 11.51 2.14
CA LEU A 116 15.84 11.19 3.40
C LEU A 116 16.46 10.00 4.14
N THR A 117 16.94 8.98 3.41
CA THR A 117 17.35 7.70 3.97
C THR A 117 18.87 7.64 4.16
N THR A 118 19.40 8.46 5.06
CA THR A 118 20.84 8.47 5.41
C THR A 118 21.06 8.07 6.87
N ARG A 119 22.18 7.41 7.16
CA ARG A 119 22.55 7.02 8.54
C ARG A 119 22.57 8.21 9.49
N LEU A 120 23.06 9.35 9.03
CA LEU A 120 23.08 10.59 9.81
C LEU A 120 21.66 11.05 10.16
N LYS A 121 20.73 11.04 9.21
CA LYS A 121 19.33 11.40 9.48
C LYS A 121 18.64 10.39 10.38
N THR A 122 18.86 9.09 10.21
CA THR A 122 18.33 8.08 11.12
C THR A 122 18.87 8.26 12.53
N PHE A 123 20.17 8.57 12.67
CA PHE A 123 20.78 8.89 13.96
C PHE A 123 20.15 10.14 14.59
N MET A 124 20.02 11.24 13.84
CA MET A 124 19.38 12.46 14.32
C MET A 124 17.90 12.24 14.69
N GLN A 125 17.16 11.43 13.92
CA GLN A 125 15.78 11.05 14.24
C GLN A 125 15.68 10.26 15.55
N GLY A 126 16.70 9.50 15.92
CA GLY A 126 16.78 8.83 17.23
C GLY A 126 17.01 9.78 18.40
N LEU A 127 17.56 10.97 18.14
CA LEU A 127 17.80 12.00 19.15
C LEU A 127 16.65 13.02 19.27
N LEU A 128 15.92 13.25 18.17
CA LEU A 128 14.80 14.20 18.12
C LEU A 128 13.49 13.55 18.54
N SER A 129 12.58 14.32 19.14
CA SER A 129 11.22 13.84 19.40
C SER A 129 10.44 13.66 18.09
N SER A 130 9.53 12.69 18.07
CA SER A 130 8.67 12.42 16.90
C SER A 130 7.91 13.66 16.42
N SER A 131 7.47 14.53 17.34
CA SER A 131 6.77 15.76 16.98
C SER A 131 7.66 16.73 16.21
N VAL A 132 8.91 16.95 16.66
CA VAL A 132 9.84 17.88 15.97
C VAL A 132 10.16 17.38 14.57
N ALA A 133 10.37 16.07 14.41
CA ALA A 133 10.57 15.46 13.10
C ALA A 133 9.35 15.63 12.18
N CYS A 134 8.14 15.45 12.72
CA CYS A 134 6.89 15.69 11.99
C CYS A 134 6.72 17.17 11.63
N ASP A 135 6.95 18.09 12.56
CA ASP A 135 6.82 19.54 12.34
C ASP A 135 7.76 20.02 11.22
N TYR A 136 9.01 19.56 11.24
CA TYR A 136 9.98 19.87 10.19
C TYR A 136 9.52 19.35 8.82
N MET A 137 9.10 18.09 8.76
CA MET A 137 8.69 17.46 7.51
C MET A 137 7.38 18.05 6.97
N GLU A 138 6.39 18.31 7.82
CA GLU A 138 5.13 18.96 7.43
C GLU A 138 5.35 20.38 6.92
N LYS A 139 6.25 21.15 7.55
CA LYS A 139 6.66 22.46 7.03
C LYS A 139 7.31 22.34 5.64
N LYS A 140 8.20 21.36 5.45
CA LYS A 140 8.86 21.13 4.16
C LYS A 140 7.87 20.75 3.06
N LEU A 141 6.92 19.86 3.35
CA LEU A 141 5.88 19.47 2.39
C LEU A 141 4.95 20.64 2.06
N ASN A 142 4.50 21.40 3.07
CA ASN A 142 3.63 22.56 2.84
C ASN A 142 4.33 23.73 2.13
N ALA A 143 5.66 23.85 2.25
CA ALA A 143 6.43 24.84 1.51
C ALA A 143 6.41 24.58 0.00
N ARG A 144 6.24 23.32 -0.43
CA ARG A 144 6.04 22.97 -1.84
C ARG A 144 4.63 23.36 -2.30
N PHE A 145 3.61 22.95 -1.55
CA PHE A 145 2.23 23.40 -1.72
C PHE A 145 1.43 23.14 -0.42
N ASP A 146 0.56 24.07 -0.04
CA ASP A 146 -0.22 23.97 1.20
C ASP A 146 -1.31 22.90 1.07
N HIS A 147 -1.16 21.80 1.81
CA HIS A 147 -2.07 20.66 1.73
C HIS A 147 -3.49 21.02 2.18
N SER A 148 -3.65 22.03 3.04
CA SER A 148 -4.97 22.49 3.50
C SER A 148 -5.73 23.16 2.35
N ARG A 149 -5.03 24.01 1.58
CA ARG A 149 -5.61 24.72 0.43
C ARG A 149 -5.99 23.79 -0.72
N TYR A 150 -5.30 22.66 -0.84
CA TYR A 150 -5.54 21.64 -1.86
C TYR A 150 -6.55 20.57 -1.41
N GLY A 151 -7.13 20.68 -0.21
CA GLY A 151 -8.08 19.69 0.32
C GLY A 151 -7.45 18.34 0.70
N LEU A 152 -6.12 18.29 0.86
CA LEU A 152 -5.36 17.06 1.09
C LEU A 152 -4.90 16.86 2.54
N LYS A 153 -4.90 17.93 3.36
CA LYS A 153 -4.34 17.90 4.72
C LYS A 153 -5.06 16.86 5.59
N PRO A 154 -4.35 15.83 6.08
CA PRO A 154 -4.96 14.87 6.97
C PRO A 154 -4.97 15.33 8.44
N LYS A 155 -5.77 14.64 9.26
CA LYS A 155 -5.79 14.84 10.72
C LYS A 155 -4.56 14.25 11.43
N HIS A 156 -3.89 13.28 10.83
CA HIS A 156 -2.71 12.63 11.41
C HIS A 156 -1.39 13.31 10.99
N ARG A 157 -0.32 13.03 11.74
CA ARG A 157 1.02 13.54 11.44
C ARG A 157 1.63 12.85 10.22
N VAL A 158 2.64 13.48 9.62
CA VAL A 158 3.27 12.99 8.37
C VAL A 158 3.96 11.62 8.47
N LEU A 159 4.50 11.25 9.64
CA LEU A 159 5.19 9.97 9.84
C LEU A 159 4.26 8.83 10.30
N HIS A 160 2.96 9.12 10.46
CA HIS A 160 1.99 8.19 11.03
C HIS A 160 1.23 7.38 9.97
N GLN A 161 1.42 7.69 8.69
CA GLN A 161 0.87 6.95 7.57
C GLN A 161 1.98 6.65 6.56
N HIS A 162 1.81 5.57 5.79
CA HIS A 162 2.66 5.35 4.63
C HIS A 162 2.54 6.52 3.65
N PRO A 163 3.65 7.05 3.12
CA PRO A 163 3.65 8.23 2.26
C PRO A 163 2.96 7.94 0.92
N THR A 164 2.18 8.91 0.44
CA THR A 164 1.74 8.96 -0.96
C THR A 164 2.75 9.82 -1.73
N VAL A 165 3.34 9.29 -2.79
CA VAL A 165 4.39 9.96 -3.57
C VAL A 165 3.85 10.25 -4.98
N ASN A 166 3.56 11.51 -5.26
CA ASN A 166 3.10 11.92 -6.58
C ASN A 166 3.55 13.35 -6.89
N ASP A 167 4.35 13.48 -7.95
CA ASP A 167 4.96 14.75 -8.35
C ASP A 167 3.95 15.65 -9.09
N ASP A 168 2.99 15.05 -9.80
CA ASP A 168 2.08 15.72 -10.74
C ASP A 168 0.73 16.11 -10.12
N LEU A 169 0.29 15.40 -9.07
CA LEU A 169 -1.02 15.57 -8.46
C LEU A 169 -1.34 17.04 -8.11
N PRO A 170 -0.43 17.83 -7.49
CA PRO A 170 -0.72 19.24 -7.21
C PRO A 170 -1.05 20.04 -8.48
N ASN A 171 -0.31 19.82 -9.57
CA ASN A 171 -0.55 20.54 -10.84
C ASN A 171 -1.89 20.15 -11.49
N ARG A 172 -2.33 18.90 -11.32
CA ARG A 172 -3.65 18.45 -11.77
C ARG A 172 -4.79 19.01 -10.92
N ILE A 173 -4.56 19.23 -9.62
CA ILE A 173 -5.54 19.85 -8.74
C ILE A 173 -5.69 21.34 -9.03
N ILE A 174 -4.59 22.10 -9.11
CA ILE A 174 -4.66 23.55 -9.33
C ILE A 174 -5.23 23.93 -10.70
N SER A 175 -5.10 23.04 -11.70
CA SER A 175 -5.72 23.22 -13.03
C SER A 175 -7.19 22.79 -13.08
N GLY A 176 -7.76 22.30 -11.98
CA GLY A 176 -9.15 21.82 -11.89
C GLY A 176 -9.41 20.45 -12.54
N ARG A 177 -8.41 19.85 -13.19
CA ARG A 177 -8.52 18.54 -13.84
C ARG A 177 -8.79 17.40 -12.84
N VAL A 178 -8.26 17.53 -11.62
CA VAL A 178 -8.58 16.67 -10.49
C VAL A 178 -9.21 17.51 -9.38
N GLN A 179 -10.45 17.19 -9.00
CA GLN A 179 -11.13 17.82 -7.88
C GLN A 179 -11.11 16.90 -6.67
N VAL A 180 -10.51 17.35 -5.57
CA VAL A 180 -10.51 16.59 -4.32
C VAL A 180 -11.89 16.70 -3.67
N LYS A 181 -12.47 15.55 -3.30
CA LYS A 181 -13.77 15.45 -2.65
C LYS A 181 -13.65 14.66 -1.34
N PRO A 182 -14.53 14.89 -0.36
CA PRO A 182 -14.59 14.04 0.83
C PRO A 182 -15.04 12.62 0.46
N ASN A 183 -15.25 11.77 1.47
CA ASN A 183 -15.68 10.40 1.24
C ASN A 183 -17.10 10.37 0.65
N ILE A 184 -17.42 9.26 -0.02
CA ILE A 184 -18.74 9.06 -0.65
C ILE A 184 -19.75 8.71 0.44
N GLN A 185 -20.87 9.44 0.44
CA GLN A 185 -22.01 9.15 1.30
C GLN A 185 -22.86 8.03 0.69
N GLU A 186 -23.25 8.18 -0.58
CA GLU A 186 -23.99 7.16 -1.33
C GLU A 186 -23.89 7.35 -2.85
N PHE A 187 -24.13 6.26 -3.57
CA PHE A 187 -24.35 6.30 -5.02
C PHE A 187 -25.84 6.32 -5.38
N THR A 188 -26.16 7.05 -6.46
CA THR A 188 -27.42 6.94 -7.18
C THR A 188 -27.21 6.11 -8.46
N GLU A 189 -28.21 6.05 -9.34
CA GLU A 189 -28.05 5.36 -10.62
C GLU A 189 -26.99 5.99 -11.52
N THR A 190 -26.76 7.30 -11.43
CA THR A 190 -25.89 8.07 -12.36
C THR A 190 -24.97 9.07 -11.66
N SER A 191 -25.03 9.18 -10.33
CA SER A 191 -24.30 10.21 -9.59
C SER A 191 -23.65 9.64 -8.32
N ALA A 192 -22.63 10.33 -7.83
CA ALA A 192 -22.07 10.16 -6.50
C ALA A 192 -22.46 11.34 -5.60
N ILE A 193 -22.92 11.05 -4.39
CA ILE A 193 -23.18 12.05 -3.34
C ILE A 193 -22.07 11.93 -2.30
N PHE A 194 -21.41 13.05 -2.01
CA PHE A 194 -20.28 13.12 -1.09
C PHE A 194 -20.73 13.56 0.31
N GLU A 195 -19.90 13.30 1.34
CA GLU A 195 -20.21 13.64 2.73
C GLU A 195 -20.38 15.14 3.01
N ASP A 196 -19.94 16.03 2.11
CA ASP A 196 -20.19 17.48 2.17
C ASP A 196 -21.54 17.89 1.55
N GLY A 197 -22.34 16.93 1.09
CA GLY A 197 -23.62 17.14 0.42
C GLY A 197 -23.49 17.50 -1.06
N THR A 198 -22.28 17.61 -1.61
CA THR A 198 -22.12 17.84 -3.05
C THR A 198 -22.51 16.58 -3.84
N ARG A 199 -23.10 16.80 -5.03
CA ARG A 199 -23.51 15.74 -5.95
C ARG A 199 -22.85 15.97 -7.29
N GLU A 200 -22.27 14.91 -7.84
CA GLU A 200 -21.65 14.93 -9.17
C GLU A 200 -22.21 13.79 -10.00
N ASP A 201 -22.54 14.04 -11.27
CA ASP A 201 -22.80 12.96 -12.22
C ASP A 201 -21.50 12.25 -12.59
N VAL A 202 -21.55 10.94 -12.73
CA VAL A 202 -20.36 10.08 -12.85
C VAL A 202 -20.64 8.95 -13.83
N ASP A 203 -19.72 8.75 -14.77
CA ASP A 203 -19.78 7.65 -15.73
C ASP A 203 -19.03 6.41 -15.23
N ALA A 204 -17.95 6.63 -14.47
CA ALA A 204 -17.11 5.55 -13.98
C ALA A 204 -16.54 5.76 -12.58
N VAL A 205 -16.34 4.65 -11.85
CA VAL A 205 -15.76 4.62 -10.50
C VAL A 205 -14.56 3.68 -10.45
N VAL A 206 -13.44 4.14 -9.91
CA VAL A 206 -12.23 3.35 -9.72
C VAL A 206 -11.92 3.22 -8.24
N PHE A 207 -12.01 2.00 -7.70
CA PHE A 207 -11.68 1.69 -6.32
C PHE A 207 -10.17 1.50 -6.16
N ALA A 208 -9.49 2.50 -5.62
CA ALA A 208 -8.08 2.44 -5.20
C ALA A 208 -7.97 2.19 -3.69
N THR A 209 -8.77 1.24 -3.18
CA THR A 209 -8.96 0.95 -1.75
C THR A 209 -7.93 -0.01 -1.15
N GLY A 210 -6.95 -0.42 -1.94
CA GLY A 210 -5.83 -1.25 -1.53
C GLY A 210 -6.09 -2.75 -1.64
N TYR A 211 -5.25 -3.53 -0.97
CA TYR A 211 -5.20 -4.99 -1.10
C TYR A 211 -5.26 -5.66 0.27
N SER A 212 -5.75 -6.90 0.29
CA SER A 212 -5.54 -7.87 1.35
C SER A 212 -4.60 -8.98 0.86
N PHE A 213 -4.11 -9.79 1.79
CA PHE A 213 -3.35 -10.98 1.45
C PHE A 213 -3.83 -12.16 2.28
N SER A 214 -3.71 -13.35 1.69
CA SER A 214 -3.94 -14.62 2.37
C SER A 214 -2.92 -15.64 1.87
N PHE A 215 -2.77 -16.73 2.62
CA PHE A 215 -1.93 -17.85 2.24
C PHE A 215 -2.78 -19.13 2.29
N PRO A 216 -3.66 -19.38 1.29
CA PRO A 216 -4.57 -20.53 1.32
C PRO A 216 -3.85 -21.88 1.45
N PHE A 217 -2.64 -21.97 0.88
CA PHE A 217 -1.77 -23.13 1.01
C PHE A 217 -1.21 -23.34 2.43
N LEU A 218 -1.49 -22.45 3.39
CA LEU A 218 -1.10 -22.52 4.80
C LEU A 218 -2.32 -22.46 5.77
N ASP A 219 -3.56 -22.57 5.29
CA ASP A 219 -4.78 -22.35 6.10
C ASP A 219 -4.92 -23.29 7.32
N GLY A 220 -4.20 -24.42 7.34
CA GLY A 220 -4.12 -25.34 8.48
C GLY A 220 -3.03 -25.01 9.51
N CYS A 221 -2.07 -24.16 9.18
CA CYS A 221 -0.93 -23.83 10.04
C CYS A 221 -0.97 -22.40 10.57
N MET A 222 -1.52 -21.45 9.79
CA MET A 222 -1.56 -20.04 10.17
C MET A 222 -2.81 -19.36 9.62
N LYS A 223 -3.39 -18.47 10.42
CA LYS A 223 -4.51 -17.62 10.01
C LYS A 223 -4.06 -16.17 9.94
N VAL A 224 -4.24 -15.56 8.77
CA VAL A 224 -4.13 -14.10 8.61
C VAL A 224 -5.39 -13.49 9.20
N VAL A 225 -5.25 -12.67 10.24
CA VAL A 225 -6.36 -11.91 10.84
C VAL A 225 -6.14 -10.44 10.56
N GLU A 226 -7.09 -9.79 9.89
CA GLU A 226 -7.03 -8.36 9.55
C GLU A 226 -5.74 -7.91 8.84
N ASN A 227 -5.24 -8.70 7.87
CA ASN A 227 -3.95 -8.48 7.18
C ASN A 227 -2.73 -8.48 8.13
N GLN A 228 -2.83 -9.15 9.28
CA GLN A 228 -1.71 -9.34 10.19
C GLN A 228 -1.39 -10.83 10.38
N LEU A 229 -0.09 -11.12 10.48
CA LEU A 229 0.45 -12.40 10.93
C LEU A 229 1.43 -12.12 12.07
N PRO A 230 1.37 -12.86 13.18
CA PRO A 230 2.33 -12.74 14.26
C PRO A 230 3.66 -13.36 13.81
N LEU A 231 4.51 -12.55 13.21
CA LEU A 231 5.80 -13.00 12.68
C LEU A 231 6.94 -12.24 13.35
N TYR A 232 7.85 -12.98 13.97
CA TYR A 232 9.10 -12.45 14.48
C TYR A 232 9.87 -11.79 13.34
N LYS A 233 10.16 -10.50 13.51
CA LYS A 233 10.79 -9.65 12.49
C LYS A 233 10.10 -9.68 11.12
N PHE A 234 8.78 -9.88 11.08
CA PHE A 234 7.99 -10.04 9.85
C PHE A 234 8.41 -11.23 8.97
N MET A 235 9.05 -12.25 9.56
CA MET A 235 9.59 -13.40 8.84
C MET A 235 9.21 -14.76 9.44
N PHE A 236 9.42 -14.95 10.75
CA PHE A 236 9.35 -16.28 11.35
C PHE A 236 8.12 -16.42 12.25
N PRO A 237 7.31 -17.46 12.05
CA PRO A 237 6.23 -17.81 12.98
C PRO A 237 6.84 -18.30 14.31
N PRO A 238 6.39 -17.77 15.46
CA PRO A 238 6.96 -18.12 16.76
C PRO A 238 6.60 -19.55 17.20
N ASP A 239 5.46 -20.07 16.78
CA ASP A 239 4.87 -21.33 17.27
C ASP A 239 5.41 -22.60 16.58
N LEU A 240 6.42 -22.47 15.71
CA LEU A 240 7.00 -23.62 15.00
C LEU A 240 8.08 -24.31 15.85
N GLU A 241 7.90 -25.61 16.08
CA GLU A 241 8.91 -26.45 16.78
C GLU A 241 10.30 -26.39 16.12
N LYS A 242 10.34 -26.29 14.78
CA LYS A 242 11.58 -26.14 14.00
C LYS A 242 11.47 -24.92 13.09
N PRO A 243 12.47 -24.02 13.08
CA PRO A 243 12.44 -22.79 12.29
C PRO A 243 12.71 -23.06 10.81
N THR A 244 11.77 -23.73 10.14
CA THR A 244 11.88 -24.24 8.77
C THR A 244 10.96 -23.51 7.79
N LEU A 245 10.20 -22.51 8.25
CA LEU A 245 9.35 -21.66 7.44
C LEU A 245 9.69 -20.20 7.68
N ALA A 246 9.92 -19.45 6.60
CA ALA A 246 10.14 -18.01 6.64
C ALA A 246 9.30 -17.30 5.57
N PHE A 247 8.72 -16.16 5.95
CA PHE A 247 8.05 -15.22 5.06
C PHE A 247 9.03 -14.15 4.60
N ILE A 248 9.12 -13.94 3.28
CA ILE A 248 10.04 -12.96 2.69
C ILE A 248 9.21 -11.86 2.01
N GLY A 249 9.54 -10.61 2.28
CA GLY A 249 8.89 -9.45 1.68
C GLY A 249 7.50 -9.15 2.26
N LEU A 250 7.14 -9.73 3.40
CA LEU A 250 5.88 -9.43 4.10
C LEU A 250 6.04 -8.20 5.02
N ILE A 251 6.58 -7.11 4.48
CA ILE A 251 6.84 -5.85 5.18
C ILE A 251 6.62 -4.66 4.25
N GLN A 252 6.10 -3.54 4.80
CA GLN A 252 5.95 -2.27 4.08
C GLN A 252 6.92 -1.22 4.65
N PRO A 253 8.15 -1.14 4.10
CA PRO A 253 9.16 -0.19 4.58
C PRO A 253 8.93 1.23 4.03
N LEU A 254 9.57 2.21 4.66
CA LEU A 254 9.86 3.51 4.04
C LEU A 254 11.14 3.37 3.20
N GLY A 255 11.03 2.78 2.02
CA GLY A 255 12.16 2.50 1.13
C GLY A 255 11.90 1.33 0.19
N ALA A 256 12.94 0.87 -0.50
CA ALA A 256 12.84 -0.26 -1.41
C ALA A 256 12.71 -1.59 -0.66
N ILE A 257 11.79 -2.45 -1.12
CA ILE A 257 11.59 -3.80 -0.54
C ILE A 257 12.70 -4.78 -0.93
N MET A 258 13.27 -4.63 -2.12
CA MET A 258 14.28 -5.54 -2.69
C MET A 258 15.51 -5.74 -1.78
N PRO A 259 16.20 -4.68 -1.29
CA PRO A 259 17.33 -4.86 -0.38
C PRO A 259 16.93 -5.47 0.97
N ILE A 260 15.70 -5.21 1.43
CA ILE A 260 15.19 -5.82 2.66
C ILE A 260 14.97 -7.31 2.44
N SER A 261 14.28 -7.70 1.36
CA SER A 261 14.06 -9.10 1.03
C SER A 261 15.37 -9.87 0.81
N GLU A 262 16.40 -9.25 0.24
CA GLU A 262 17.75 -9.84 0.13
C GLU A 262 18.35 -10.16 1.51
N LEU A 263 18.31 -9.20 2.44
CA LEU A 263 18.75 -9.43 3.83
C LEU A 263 17.90 -10.48 4.56
N GLN A 264 16.59 -10.48 4.35
CA GLN A 264 15.68 -11.49 4.90
C GLN A 264 16.06 -12.89 4.38
N CYS A 265 16.33 -13.04 3.08
CA CYS A 265 16.77 -14.31 2.48
C CYS A 265 18.10 -14.80 3.06
N ARG A 266 19.08 -13.89 3.21
CA ARG A 266 20.38 -14.23 3.82
C ARG A 266 20.25 -14.69 5.26
N TRP A 267 19.38 -14.07 6.04
CA TRP A 267 19.14 -14.50 7.41
C TRP A 267 18.39 -15.83 7.46
N ALA A 268 17.32 -15.99 6.68
CA ALA A 268 16.52 -17.22 6.61
C ALA A 268 17.35 -18.46 6.24
N THR A 269 18.17 -18.36 5.20
CA THR A 269 19.03 -19.48 4.78
C THR A 269 20.05 -19.89 5.84
N ARG A 270 20.56 -18.94 6.65
CA ARG A 270 21.47 -19.23 7.76
C ARG A 270 20.75 -19.88 8.94
N VAL A 271 19.51 -19.49 9.22
CA VAL A 271 18.65 -20.15 10.22
C VAL A 271 18.33 -21.57 9.79
N PHE A 272 17.94 -21.79 8.52
CA PHE A 272 17.65 -23.12 7.98
C PHE A 272 18.87 -24.06 8.02
N LYS A 273 20.09 -23.52 7.87
CA LYS A 273 21.33 -24.27 8.00
C LYS A 273 21.80 -24.46 9.46
N GLY A 274 21.08 -23.93 10.45
CA GLY A 274 21.48 -23.96 11.86
C GLY A 274 22.69 -23.07 12.20
N LEU A 275 23.15 -22.23 11.27
CA LEU A 275 24.26 -21.29 11.47
C LEU A 275 23.87 -20.09 12.34
N ASN A 276 22.57 -19.82 12.44
CA ASN A 276 21.98 -18.83 13.32
C ASN A 276 20.79 -19.46 14.04
N LYS A 277 20.65 -19.19 15.34
CA LYS A 277 19.50 -19.65 16.14
C LYS A 277 18.52 -18.50 16.33
N LEU A 278 17.22 -18.82 16.29
CA LEU A 278 16.18 -17.91 16.73
C LEU A 278 16.16 -17.84 18.27
N PRO A 279 15.70 -16.73 18.86
CA PRO A 279 15.51 -16.65 20.31
C PRO A 279 14.35 -17.55 20.77
N LEU A 280 14.11 -17.61 22.08
CA LEU A 280 13.02 -18.41 22.65
C LEU A 280 11.66 -17.87 22.17
N GLN A 281 10.65 -18.74 22.14
CA GLN A 281 9.29 -18.38 21.67
C GLN A 281 8.74 -17.14 22.37
N HIS A 282 8.83 -17.07 23.70
CA HIS A 282 8.32 -15.94 24.48
C HIS A 282 9.05 -14.61 24.14
N ASP A 283 10.34 -14.65 23.81
CA ASP A 283 11.10 -13.47 23.37
C ASP A 283 10.64 -13.00 21.98
N MET A 284 10.35 -13.94 21.08
CA MET A 284 9.81 -13.63 19.76
C MET A 284 8.42 -13.00 19.87
N GLU A 285 7.56 -13.54 20.72
CA GLU A 285 6.22 -13.02 20.99
C GLU A 285 6.27 -11.62 21.63
N ALA A 286 7.18 -11.40 22.59
CA ALA A 286 7.39 -10.09 23.19
C ALA A 286 7.84 -9.05 22.15
N ASP A 287 8.75 -9.41 21.23
CA ASP A 287 9.16 -8.52 20.13
C ASP A 287 8.00 -8.19 19.18
N ILE A 288 7.18 -9.19 18.85
CA ILE A 288 5.98 -9.01 18.01
C ILE A 288 5.01 -8.04 18.68
N GLU A 289 4.71 -8.23 19.97
CA GLU A 289 3.75 -7.40 20.70
C GLU A 289 4.26 -5.97 20.87
N GLN A 290 5.53 -5.81 21.29
CA GLN A 290 6.17 -4.50 21.35
C GLN A 290 6.08 -3.77 20.00
N LYS A 291 6.28 -4.49 18.88
CA LYS A 291 6.20 -3.90 17.56
C LYS A 291 4.76 -3.50 17.20
N LYS A 292 3.78 -4.32 17.54
CA LYS A 292 2.35 -4.00 17.35
C LYS A 292 1.96 -2.75 18.13
N GLU A 293 2.35 -2.64 19.40
CA GLU A 293 2.07 -1.44 20.19
C GLU A 293 2.71 -0.18 19.59
N VAL A 294 3.97 -0.26 19.16
CA VAL A 294 4.67 0.86 18.53
C VAL A 294 4.01 1.28 17.22
N MET A 295 3.48 0.33 16.44
CA MET A 295 2.74 0.62 15.22
C MET A 295 1.35 1.19 15.50
N ALA A 296 0.64 0.70 16.53
CA ALA A 296 -0.69 1.18 16.91
C ALA A 296 -0.67 2.61 17.50
N LYS A 297 0.46 3.03 18.08
CA LYS A 297 0.69 4.40 18.58
C LYS A 297 0.95 5.43 17.47
N ARG A 298 1.14 5.00 16.22
CA ARG A 298 1.30 5.86 15.04
C ARG A 298 -0.07 6.15 14.44
#